data_AF-A0A959EQ27-F1
#
_entry.id   AF-A0A959EQ27-F1
#
_cell.length_a   1.000
_cell.length_b   1.000
_cell.length_c   1.000
_cell.angle_alpha   90.00
_cell.angle_beta   90.00
_cell.angle_gamma   90.00
#
_symmetry.space_group_name_H-M   'P 1'
#
loop_
_entity.id
_entity.type
_entity.pdbx_description
1 polymer ?
#
loop_
_entity_poly.entity_id
_entity_poly.type
_entity_poly.pdbx_seq_one_letter_code
_entity_poly.pdbx_strand_id
1 'polypeptide(L)'
;MLYKIAALGFVLIYFGLLIGYRSYLLYRRTGINPLRPAVQAGARGLNERILGLATLVLPVVALNYAFLEDNYRYLAPIPYLEGALYKN
;
A
#
# COMPACT_ATOMS: atom_id res chain seq x y z
N MET A 1 -13.69 -4.64 19.12
CA MET A 1 -13.33 -5.79 18.25
C MET A 1 -13.92 -5.68 16.85
N LEU A 2 -15.23 -5.48 16.69
CA LEU A 2 -15.88 -5.37 15.37
C LEU A 2 -15.22 -4.35 14.42
N TYR A 3 -14.91 -3.15 14.93
CA TYR A 3 -14.27 -2.09 14.15
C TYR A 3 -12.87 -2.47 13.63
N LYS A 4 -12.09 -3.23 14.41
CA LYS A 4 -10.76 -3.71 13.99
C LYS A 4 -10.87 -4.75 12.85
N ILE A 5 -11.89 -5.61 12.92
CA ILE A 5 -12.19 -6.59 11.86
C ILE A 5 -12.67 -5.88 10.58
N ALA A 6 -13.56 -4.90 10.72
CA ALA A 6 -14.04 -4.09 9.60
C ALA A 6 -12.90 -3.29 8.94
N ALA A 7 -12.00 -2.72 9.74
CA ALA A 7 -10.81 -2.02 9.24
C ALA A 7 -9.88 -2.97 8.47
N LEU A 8 -9.66 -4.19 8.96
CA LEU A 8 -8.89 -5.21 8.25
C LEU A 8 -9.54 -5.59 6.92
N GLY A 9 -10.85 -5.82 6.92
CA GLY A 9 -11.62 -6.11 5.70
C GLY A 9 -11.52 -4.97 4.69
N PHE A 10 -11.64 -3.71 5.15
CA PHE A 10 -11.47 -2.54 4.31
C PHE A 10 -10.07 -2.45 3.70
N VAL A 11 -9.02 -2.62 4.50
CA VAL A 11 -7.62 -2.59 4.02
C VAL A 11 -7.39 -3.66 2.96
N LEU A 12 -7.81 -4.91 3.21
CA LEU A 12 -7.63 -6.00 2.25
C LEU A 12 -8.38 -5.75 0.94
N ILE A 13 -9.63 -5.31 1.01
CA ILE A 13 -10.44 -5.02 -0.18
C ILE A 13 -9.85 -3.83 -0.95
N TYR A 14 -9.50 -2.75 -0.24
CA TYR A 14 -8.94 -1.54 -0.84
C TYR A 14 -7.63 -1.83 -1.55
N PHE A 15 -6.66 -2.47 -0.88
CA PHE A 15 -5.39 -2.82 -1.50
C PHE A 15 -5.57 -3.86 -2.61
N GLY A 16 -6.43 -4.87 -2.44
CA GLY A 16 -6.73 -5.85 -3.48
C GLY A 16 -7.27 -5.20 -4.75
N LEU A 17 -8.26 -4.32 -4.62
CA LEU A 17 -8.82 -3.56 -5.74
C LEU A 17 -7.80 -2.60 -6.36
N LEU A 18 -7.04 -1.86 -5.54
CA LEU A 18 -6.05 -0.90 -6.02
C LEU A 18 -4.96 -1.60 -6.85
N ILE A 19 -4.44 -2.72 -6.36
CA ILE A 19 -3.36 -3.49 -7.00
C ILE A 19 -3.88 -4.17 -8.27
N GLY A 20 -5.06 -4.80 -8.19
CA GLY A 20 -5.71 -5.44 -9.33
C GLY A 20 -6.04 -4.44 -10.43
N TYR A 21 -6.67 -3.31 -10.07
CA TYR A 21 -7.04 -2.26 -11.02
C TYR A 21 -5.82 -1.60 -11.67
N ARG A 22 -4.76 -1.32 -10.91
CA ARG A 22 -3.50 -0.80 -11.48
C ARG A 22 -2.87 -1.79 -12.46
N SER A 23 -2.82 -3.06 -12.09
CA SER A 23 -2.30 -4.12 -12.97
C SER A 23 -3.13 -4.22 -14.26
N TYR A 24 -4.45 -4.17 -14.12
CA TYR A 24 -5.38 -4.17 -15.26
C TYR A 24 -5.18 -2.96 -16.18
N LEU A 25 -5.09 -1.75 -15.63
CA LEU A 25 -4.86 -0.53 -16.40
C LEU A 25 -3.50 -0.54 -17.11
N LEU A 26 -2.45 -1.02 -16.44
CA LEU A 26 -1.11 -1.10 -17.04
C LEU A 26 -1.13 -2.07 -18.23
N TYR A 27 -1.70 -3.26 -18.04
CA TYR A 27 -1.85 -4.25 -19.10
C TYR A 27 -2.65 -3.71 -20.28
N ARG A 28 -3.78 -3.03 -20.03
CA ARG A 28 -4.61 -2.46 -21.09
C ARG A 28 -3.88 -1.36 -21.89
N ARG A 29 -3.01 -0.59 -21.26
CA ARG A 29 -2.31 0.54 -21.91
C ARG A 29 -1.01 0.15 -22.61
N THR A 30 -0.30 -0.85 -22.13
CA THR A 30 1.02 -1.22 -22.67
C THR A 30 1.07 -2.60 -23.31
N GLY A 31 0.07 -3.45 -23.06
CA GLY A 31 0.08 -4.86 -23.46
C GLY A 31 1.07 -5.73 -22.67
N ILE A 32 1.82 -5.12 -21.74
CA ILE A 32 2.84 -5.80 -20.93
C ILE A 32 2.16 -6.37 -19.69
N ASN A 33 2.36 -7.66 -19.43
CA ASN A 33 1.82 -8.30 -18.24
C ASN A 33 2.59 -7.82 -16.99
N PRO A 34 1.97 -7.04 -16.08
CA PRO A 34 2.62 -6.55 -14.85
C PRO A 34 3.05 -7.68 -13.89
N LEU A 35 2.43 -8.86 -13.99
CA LEU A 35 2.76 -10.02 -13.18
C LEU A 35 3.98 -10.79 -13.70
N ARG A 36 4.46 -10.46 -14.91
CA ARG A 36 5.74 -10.96 -15.41
C ARG A 36 6.77 -9.84 -15.26
N PRO A 37 7.83 -10.02 -14.44
CA PRO A 37 8.89 -9.04 -14.36
C PRO A 37 9.52 -8.90 -15.75
N ALA A 38 9.35 -7.74 -16.37
CA ALA A 38 10.05 -7.44 -17.59
C ALA A 38 11.55 -7.42 -17.26
N VAL A 39 12.35 -8.26 -17.93
CA VAL A 39 13.82 -8.20 -17.90
C VAL A 39 14.25 -6.98 -18.73
N GLN A 40 13.71 -5.80 -18.44
CA GLN A 40 14.12 -4.56 -19.10
C GLN A 40 15.24 -3.94 -18.30
N ALA A 41 16.43 -3.90 -18.90
CA ALA A 41 17.55 -3.14 -18.39
C ALA A 41 17.27 -1.62 -18.58
N GLY A 42 17.61 -0.82 -17.57
CA GLY A 42 17.47 0.64 -17.58
C GLY A 42 16.54 1.20 -16.50
N ALA A 43 16.42 2.54 -16.46
CA ALA A 43 15.68 3.26 -15.41
C ALA A 43 14.20 2.86 -15.30
N ARG A 44 13.58 2.50 -16.42
CA ARG A 44 12.17 2.06 -16.46
C ARG A 44 11.96 0.73 -15.72
N GLY A 45 12.83 -0.25 -15.94
CA GLY A 45 12.75 -1.55 -15.25
C GLY A 45 13.07 -1.45 -13.75
N LEU A 46 13.95 -0.52 -13.36
CA LEU A 46 14.20 -0.22 -11.94
C LEU A 46 12.94 0.35 -11.26
N ASN A 47 12.28 1.31 -11.90
CA ASN A 47 11.06 1.92 -11.37
C ASN A 47 9.93 0.89 -11.22
N GLU A 48 9.75 -0.01 -12.19
CA GLU A 48 8.76 -1.08 -12.11
C GLU A 48 9.05 -2.06 -10.96
N ARG A 49 10.33 -2.39 -10.71
CA ARG A 49 10.74 -3.21 -9.56
C ARG A 49 10.50 -2.52 -8.22
N ILE A 50 10.88 -1.25 -8.09
CA ILE A 50 10.65 -0.47 -6.86
C ILE A 50 9.15 -0.33 -6.61
N LEU A 51 8.36 -0.07 -7.66
CA LEU A 51 6.91 0.01 -7.54
C LEU A 51 6.32 -1.34 -7.09
N GLY A 52 6.76 -2.46 -7.67
CA GLY A 52 6.34 -3.79 -7.24
C GLY A 52 6.66 -4.06 -5.76
N LEU A 53 7.87 -3.72 -5.31
CA LEU A 53 8.26 -3.80 -3.90
C LEU A 53 7.39 -2.90 -3.02
N ALA A 54 7.18 -1.64 -3.39
CA ALA A 54 6.33 -0.71 -2.65
C ALA A 54 4.89 -1.24 -2.54
N THR A 55 4.38 -1.89 -3.59
CA THR A 55 3.05 -2.48 -3.60
C THR A 55 2.89 -3.62 -2.59
N LEU A 56 3.98 -4.34 -2.28
CA LEU A 56 4.02 -5.37 -1.23
C LEU A 56 4.23 -4.76 0.17
N VAL A 57 5.07 -3.73 0.28
CA VAL A 57 5.41 -3.12 1.58
C VAL A 57 4.28 -2.24 2.13
N LEU A 58 3.57 -1.50 1.29
CA LEU A 58 2.47 -0.61 1.68
C LEU A 58 1.37 -1.28 2.53
N PRO A 59 0.80 -2.44 2.14
CA PRO A 59 -0.20 -3.11 2.95
C PRO A 59 0.38 -3.63 4.28
N VAL A 60 1.65 -4.05 4.31
CA VAL A 60 2.33 -4.48 5.56
C VAL A 60 2.45 -3.30 6.53
N VAL A 61 2.85 -2.13 6.04
CA VAL A 61 2.95 -0.91 6.86
C VAL A 61 1.57 -0.47 7.34
N ALA A 62 0.56 -0.48 6.47
CA ALA A 62 -0.81 -0.13 6.82
C ALA A 62 -1.40 -1.06 7.90
N LEU A 63 -1.15 -2.37 7.80
CA LEU A 63 -1.53 -3.34 8.82
C LEU A 63 -0.79 -3.09 10.14
N ASN A 64 0.52 -2.77 10.08
CA ASN A 64 1.28 -2.45 11.28
C ASN A 64 0.70 -1.23 12.01
N TYR A 65 0.35 -0.17 11.26
CA TYR A 65 -0.30 1.03 11.79
C TYR A 65 -1.70 0.78 12.38
N ALA A 66 -2.50 -0.10 11.75
CA ALA A 66 -3.87 -0.36 12.19
C ALA A 66 -3.96 -1.24 13.44
N PHE A 67 -2.93 -2.07 13.71
CA PHE A 67 -2.97 -3.09 14.76
C PHE A 67 -1.99 -2.87 15.92
N LEU A 68 -0.84 -2.24 15.68
CA LEU A 68 0.14 -1.95 16.73
C LEU A 68 0.11 -0.46 17.06
N GLU A 69 -0.72 -0.09 18.04
CA GLU A 69 -0.85 1.28 18.56
C GLU A 69 0.50 1.79 19.13
N ASP A 70 1.32 0.92 19.74
CA ASP A 70 2.65 1.27 20.26
C ASP A 70 3.68 1.58 19.15
N ASN A 71 3.53 0.95 17.98
CA ASN A 71 4.44 1.19 16.85
C ASN A 71 4.20 2.55 16.18
N TYR A 72 3.07 3.21 16.46
CA TYR A 72 2.81 4.59 16.04
C TYR A 72 3.93 5.54 16.53
N ARG A 73 4.55 5.23 17.67
CA ARG A 73 5.65 6.03 18.24
C ARG A 73 6.98 5.85 17.50
N TYR A 74 7.18 4.69 16.86
CA TYR A 74 8.41 4.35 16.14
C TYR A 74 8.30 4.59 14.63
N LEU A 75 7.08 4.57 14.10
CA LEU A 75 6.77 4.94 12.72
C LEU A 75 6.55 6.46 12.64
N ALA A 76 6.81 7.07 11.48
CA ALA A 76 6.73 8.52 11.31
C ALA A 76 5.33 9.05 11.71
N PRO A 77 5.19 9.77 12.84
CA PRO A 77 3.89 10.23 13.32
C PRO A 77 3.24 11.11 12.26
N ILE A 78 1.94 10.93 12.07
CA ILE A 78 1.19 11.69 11.06
C ILE A 78 0.67 12.96 11.75
N PRO A 79 1.28 14.14 11.53
CA PRO A 79 0.93 15.35 12.28
C PRO A 79 -0.54 15.77 12.10
N TYR A 80 -1.16 15.39 10.97
CA TYR A 80 -2.58 15.63 10.72
C TYR A 80 -3.52 14.85 11.65
N LEU A 81 -3.14 13.64 12.09
CA LEU A 81 -3.94 12.85 13.03
C LEU A 81 -3.79 13.37 14.47
N GLU A 82 -2.63 13.91 14.81
CA GLU A 82 -2.34 14.47 16.14
C GLU A 82 -3.08 15.80 16.38
N GLY A 83 -3.19 16.66 15.35
CA GLY A 83 -3.93 17.91 15.46
C GLY A 83 -5.43 17.74 15.74
N ALA A 84 -6.01 16.59 15.36
CA ALA A 84 -7.39 16.25 15.69
C ALA A 84 -7.54 15.71 17.14
N LEU A 85 -6.49 15.09 17.69
CA LEU A 85 -6.45 14.57 19.06
C LEU A 85 -6.19 15.67 20.11
N TYR A 86 -5.44 16.71 19.75
CA TYR A 86 -5.11 17.83 20.64
C TYR A 86 -6.24 18.87 20.78
N LYS A 87 -7.34 18.69 20.05
CA LYS A 87 -8.51 19.57 20.10
C LYS A 87 -9.54 19.00 21.09
N ASN A 88 -9.17 18.93 22.36
CA ASN A 88 -10.08 18.75 23.50
C ASN A 88 -9.64 19.66 24.64
#